data_AF-A0A196LJA3-F1
#
_entry.id   AF-A0A196LJA3-F1
#
_cell.length_a   1.000
_cell.length_b   1.000
_cell.length_c   1.000
_cell.angle_alpha   90.00
_cell.angle_beta   90.00
_cell.angle_gamma   90.00
#
_symmetry.space_group_name_H-M   'P 1'
#
loop_
_entity.id
_entity.type
_entity.pdbx_description
1 polymer ?
#
loop_
_entity_poly.entity_id
_entity_poly.type
_entity_poly.pdbx_seq_one_letter_code
_entity_poly.pdbx_strand_id
1 'polypeptide(L)'
;MGKPSTRIEQQGERLNEFRHAFIELMNASKPVGGDWDLPRLVPAVSDDKWSQLQRDTAIAAGAAQEAYSANGGGTFTMRNAAYMTTVNPIANWHFALERPDELKPQMVVSAVDLAIGQARTRYENALQHERGLVGVIASFLRWPQTLREAVGPSWSQRTAAGALGVVGQVLVGAVAAALGTALVWGVVELWRLWF
;
A
#
# COMPACT_ATOMS: atom_id res chain seq x y z
N MET A 1 -0.01 -2.56 16.66
CA MET A 1 -0.11 -1.89 15.35
C MET A 1 1.14 -2.19 14.54
N GLY A 2 1.00 -2.79 13.34
CA GLY A 2 2.13 -3.12 12.46
C GLY A 2 2.83 -1.88 11.89
N LYS A 3 4.02 -2.07 11.30
CA LYS A 3 4.77 -0.98 10.66
C LYS A 3 4.01 -0.46 9.42
N PRO A 4 4.03 0.85 9.14
CA PRO A 4 3.46 1.42 7.93
C PRO A 4 3.94 0.72 6.65
N SER A 5 5.24 0.42 6.55
CA SER A 5 5.82 -0.34 5.43
C SER A 5 5.11 -1.68 5.19
N THR A 6 4.94 -2.50 6.23
CA THR A 6 4.25 -3.81 6.14
C THR A 6 2.80 -3.67 5.67
N ARG A 7 2.07 -2.64 6.12
CA ARG A 7 0.68 -2.43 5.67
C ARG A 7 0.63 -2.06 4.18
N ILE A 8 1.54 -1.21 3.72
CA ILE A 8 1.58 -0.77 2.32
C ILE A 8 2.02 -1.93 1.41
N GLU A 9 2.96 -2.75 1.87
CA GLU A 9 3.38 -3.98 1.18
C GLU A 9 2.21 -4.93 0.97
N GLN A 10 1.45 -5.24 2.02
CA GLN A 10 0.23 -6.06 1.94
C GLN A 10 -0.82 -5.47 0.99
N GLN A 11 -0.94 -4.14 0.91
CA GLN A 11 -1.83 -3.50 -0.06
C GLN A 11 -1.36 -3.74 -1.50
N GLY A 12 -0.05 -3.63 -1.74
CA GLY A 12 0.55 -3.93 -3.04
C GLY A 12 0.38 -5.39 -3.46
N GLU A 13 0.50 -6.33 -2.52
CA GLU A 13 0.27 -7.77 -2.75
C GLU A 13 -1.18 -8.03 -3.19
N ARG A 14 -2.17 -7.50 -2.46
CA ARG A 14 -3.60 -7.64 -2.81
C ARG A 14 -3.92 -7.08 -4.20
N LEU A 15 -3.34 -5.94 -4.56
CA LEU A 15 -3.51 -5.37 -5.90
C LEU A 15 -2.90 -6.27 -6.99
N ASN A 16 -1.73 -6.85 -6.72
CA ASN A 16 -1.09 -7.81 -7.63
C ASN A 16 -1.90 -9.10 -7.77
N GLU A 17 -2.46 -9.64 -6.68
CA GLU A 17 -3.32 -10.83 -6.73
C GLU A 17 -4.54 -10.59 -7.63
N PHE A 18 -5.22 -9.46 -7.45
CA PHE A 18 -6.34 -9.09 -8.32
C PHE A 18 -5.92 -8.95 -9.77
N ARG A 19 -4.80 -8.25 -10.05
CA ARG A 19 -4.27 -8.09 -11.40
C ARG A 19 -4.02 -9.45 -12.07
N HIS A 20 -3.37 -10.39 -11.37
CA HIS A 20 -3.07 -11.71 -11.92
C HIS A 20 -4.35 -12.50 -12.18
N ALA A 21 -5.27 -12.56 -11.21
CA ALA A 21 -6.53 -13.27 -11.36
C ALA A 21 -7.37 -12.72 -12.52
N PHE A 22 -7.46 -11.39 -12.64
CA PHE A 22 -8.18 -10.73 -13.73
C PHE A 22 -7.54 -11.01 -15.09
N ILE A 23 -6.21 -10.95 -15.21
CA ILE A 23 -5.51 -11.30 -16.46
C ILE A 23 -5.73 -12.77 -16.83
N GLU A 24 -5.67 -13.70 -15.86
CA GLU A 24 -5.95 -15.12 -16.12
C GLU A 24 -7.39 -15.32 -16.64
N LEU A 25 -8.35 -14.63 -16.03
CA LEU A 25 -9.75 -14.63 -16.49
C LEU A 25 -9.89 -14.08 -17.92
N MET A 26 -9.23 -12.97 -18.24
CA MET A 26 -9.27 -12.39 -19.60
C MET A 26 -8.64 -13.33 -20.63
N ASN A 27 -7.51 -13.96 -20.29
CA ASN A 27 -6.83 -14.93 -21.17
C ASN A 27 -7.65 -16.21 -21.37
N ALA A 28 -8.53 -16.55 -20.42
CA ALA A 28 -9.48 -17.66 -20.54
C ALA A 28 -10.78 -17.28 -21.27
N SER A 29 -10.86 -16.08 -21.85
CA SER A 29 -12.01 -15.57 -22.59
C SER A 29 -11.71 -15.41 -24.08
N LYS A 30 -12.75 -15.37 -24.90
CA LYS A 30 -12.68 -15.04 -26.32
C LYS A 30 -13.75 -14.01 -26.68
N PRO A 31 -13.46 -13.10 -27.63
CA PRO A 31 -14.47 -12.17 -28.11
C PRO A 31 -15.55 -12.91 -28.89
N VAL A 32 -16.80 -12.55 -28.64
CA VAL A 32 -17.94 -12.91 -29.47
C VAL A 32 -18.73 -11.63 -29.75
N GLY A 33 -18.98 -11.39 -31.03
CA GLY A 33 -19.75 -10.26 -31.55
C GLY A 33 -19.88 -10.40 -33.07
N GLY A 34 -21.00 -9.94 -33.61
CA GLY A 34 -21.28 -9.84 -35.04
C GLY A 34 -21.88 -8.46 -35.34
N ASP A 35 -22.21 -8.17 -36.60
CA ASP A 35 -22.67 -6.84 -37.06
C ASP A 35 -23.86 -6.25 -36.27
N TRP A 36 -24.61 -7.07 -35.52
CA TRP A 36 -25.80 -6.68 -34.76
C TRP A 36 -25.75 -6.99 -33.26
N ASP A 37 -24.73 -7.73 -32.78
CA ASP A 37 -24.60 -8.13 -31.38
C ASP A 37 -23.57 -7.25 -30.66
N LEU A 38 -23.88 -6.80 -29.45
CA LEU A 38 -22.92 -6.10 -28.61
C LEU A 38 -21.72 -7.01 -28.34
N PRO A 39 -20.47 -6.54 -28.57
CA PRO A 39 -19.29 -7.35 -28.34
C PRO A 39 -19.20 -7.69 -26.86
N ARG A 40 -18.94 -8.97 -26.58
CA ARG A 40 -18.79 -9.52 -25.23
C ARG A 40 -17.65 -10.54 -25.20
N LEU A 41 -17.08 -10.74 -24.01
CA LEU A 41 -16.12 -11.81 -23.77
C LEU A 41 -16.85 -13.01 -23.18
N VAL A 42 -16.72 -14.16 -23.84
CA VAL A 42 -17.30 -15.43 -23.41
C VAL A 42 -16.21 -16.43 -23.03
N PRO A 43 -16.52 -17.51 -22.29
CA PRO A 43 -15.54 -18.51 -21.92
C PRO A 43 -14.87 -19.16 -23.14
N ALA A 44 -13.55 -19.29 -23.11
CA ALA A 44 -12.76 -20.11 -24.03
C ALA A 44 -12.30 -21.44 -23.40
N VAL A 45 -12.63 -21.64 -22.12
CA VAL A 45 -12.33 -22.83 -21.30
C VAL A 45 -13.63 -23.52 -20.88
N SER A 46 -13.53 -24.65 -20.15
CA SER A 46 -14.70 -25.32 -19.59
C SER A 46 -15.47 -24.43 -18.61
N ASP A 47 -16.78 -24.66 -18.48
CA ASP A 47 -17.66 -23.90 -17.59
C ASP A 47 -17.19 -23.96 -16.12
N ASP A 48 -16.68 -25.11 -15.68
CA ASP A 48 -16.12 -25.29 -14.34
C ASP A 48 -14.89 -24.41 -14.10
N LYS A 49 -13.94 -24.40 -15.05
CA LYS A 49 -12.72 -23.59 -14.96
C LYS A 49 -13.07 -22.10 -15.07
N TRP A 50 -14.01 -21.73 -15.94
CA TRP A 50 -14.50 -20.37 -16.06
C TRP A 50 -15.10 -19.86 -14.75
N SER A 51 -16.00 -20.65 -14.17
CA SER A 51 -16.65 -20.33 -12.90
C SER A 51 -15.63 -20.21 -11.76
N GLN A 52 -14.59 -21.05 -11.76
CA GLN A 52 -13.48 -20.94 -10.83
C GLN A 52 -12.74 -19.60 -10.99
N LEU A 53 -12.32 -19.26 -12.21
CA LEU A 53 -11.59 -18.01 -12.48
C LEU A 53 -12.40 -16.76 -12.11
N GLN A 54 -13.72 -16.77 -12.36
CA GLN A 54 -14.61 -15.68 -11.94
C GLN A 54 -14.66 -15.56 -10.41
N ARG A 55 -14.73 -16.67 -9.68
CA ARG A 55 -14.70 -16.66 -8.21
C ARG A 55 -13.36 -16.15 -7.67
N ASP A 56 -12.25 -16.65 -8.20
CA ASP A 56 -10.91 -16.25 -7.78
C ASP A 56 -10.69 -14.75 -8.02
N THR A 57 -11.14 -14.24 -9.18
CA THR A 57 -11.12 -12.81 -9.50
C THR A 57 -12.00 -12.00 -8.54
N ALA A 58 -13.20 -12.46 -8.22
CA ALA A 58 -14.10 -11.78 -7.28
C ALA A 58 -13.52 -11.70 -5.86
N ILE A 59 -12.91 -12.79 -5.37
CA ILE A 59 -12.24 -12.84 -4.06
C ILE A 59 -11.09 -11.84 -4.03
N ALA A 60 -10.22 -11.88 -5.04
CA ALA A 60 -9.09 -10.96 -5.13
C ALA A 60 -9.55 -9.50 -5.26
N ALA A 61 -10.63 -9.23 -6.01
CA ALA A 61 -11.22 -7.90 -6.13
C ALA A 61 -11.70 -7.35 -4.78
N GLY A 62 -12.39 -8.19 -3.99
CA GLY A 62 -12.84 -7.81 -2.64
C GLY A 62 -11.68 -7.45 -1.71
N ALA A 63 -10.59 -8.21 -1.75
CA ALA A 63 -9.38 -7.92 -0.98
C ALA A 63 -8.66 -6.65 -1.46
N ALA A 64 -8.64 -6.41 -2.77
CA ALA A 64 -7.92 -5.31 -3.40
C ALA A 64 -8.65 -3.96 -3.34
N GLN A 65 -9.97 -3.92 -3.11
CA GLN A 65 -10.76 -2.69 -3.18
C GLN A 65 -10.28 -1.60 -2.22
N GLU A 66 -10.06 -1.93 -0.95
CA GLU A 66 -9.54 -0.97 0.03
C GLU A 66 -8.11 -0.53 -0.33
N ALA A 67 -7.28 -1.48 -0.77
CA ALA A 67 -5.90 -1.20 -1.18
C ALA A 67 -5.84 -0.24 -2.37
N TYR A 68 -6.77 -0.37 -3.31
CA TYR A 68 -6.88 0.49 -4.48
C TYR A 68 -7.23 1.92 -4.10
N SER A 69 -8.28 2.13 -3.33
CA SER A 69 -8.66 3.46 -2.83
C SER A 69 -7.56 4.07 -1.95
N ALA A 70 -6.88 3.27 -1.13
CA ALA A 70 -5.78 3.74 -0.30
C ALA A 70 -4.58 4.21 -1.11
N ASN A 71 -4.35 3.66 -2.32
CA ASN A 71 -3.20 3.96 -3.17
C ASN A 71 -3.61 4.76 -4.42
N GLY A 72 -4.49 5.74 -4.22
CA GLY A 72 -4.87 6.73 -5.24
C GLY A 72 -5.58 6.15 -6.46
N GLY A 73 -6.22 4.99 -6.29
CA GLY A 73 -7.07 4.38 -7.29
C GLY A 73 -8.22 5.30 -7.67
N GLY A 74 -8.34 5.59 -8.96
CA GLY A 74 -9.37 6.46 -9.52
C GLY A 74 -10.63 5.70 -9.90
N THR A 75 -11.56 6.43 -10.51
CA THR A 75 -12.80 5.87 -11.06
C THR A 75 -12.89 6.19 -12.54
N PHE A 76 -13.54 5.32 -13.31
CA PHE A 76 -13.81 5.55 -14.73
C PHE A 76 -15.23 6.01 -14.94
N THR A 77 -15.44 6.91 -15.90
CA THR A 77 -16.78 7.27 -16.34
C THR A 77 -17.19 6.34 -17.48
N MET A 78 -18.17 5.48 -17.22
CA MET A 78 -18.82 4.66 -18.25
C MET A 78 -20.07 5.36 -18.76
N ARG A 79 -20.33 5.24 -20.06
CA ARG A 79 -21.53 5.77 -20.69
C ARG A 79 -22.49 4.62 -20.98
N ASN A 80 -23.58 4.53 -20.24
CA ASN A 80 -24.63 3.55 -20.47
C ASN A 80 -25.84 4.26 -21.09
N ALA A 81 -25.99 4.15 -22.43
CA ALA A 81 -27.10 4.58 -23.30
C ALA A 81 -27.67 6.01 -23.15
N ALA A 82 -27.92 6.49 -21.93
CA ALA A 82 -28.38 7.84 -21.59
C ALA A 82 -27.70 8.44 -20.33
N TYR A 83 -26.92 7.67 -19.56
CA TYR A 83 -26.35 8.09 -18.28
C TYR A 83 -24.83 7.88 -18.21
N MET A 84 -24.14 8.84 -17.60
CA MET A 84 -22.72 8.70 -17.23
C MET A 84 -22.67 8.15 -15.80
N THR A 85 -22.03 7.01 -15.61
CA THR A 85 -21.84 6.40 -14.29
C THR A 85 -20.36 6.31 -13.99
N THR A 86 -19.98 6.74 -12.80
CA THR A 86 -18.61 6.63 -12.31
C THR A 86 -18.43 5.28 -11.62
N VAL A 87 -17.53 4.45 -12.14
CA VAL A 87 -17.29 3.08 -11.65
C VAL A 87 -15.89 2.93 -11.10
N ASN A 88 -15.77 2.18 -10.01
CA ASN A 88 -14.47 1.67 -9.55
C ASN A 88 -14.12 0.43 -10.40
N PRO A 89 -12.97 0.40 -11.10
CA PRO A 89 -12.61 -0.70 -12.00
C PRO A 89 -12.43 -2.04 -11.29
N ILE A 90 -11.98 -2.04 -10.03
CA ILE A 90 -11.84 -3.27 -9.25
C ILE A 90 -13.21 -3.77 -8.80
N ALA A 91 -14.13 -2.91 -8.39
CA ALA A 91 -15.45 -3.37 -7.95
C ALA A 91 -16.35 -3.79 -9.14
N ASN A 92 -16.12 -3.21 -10.32
CA ASN A 92 -16.96 -3.38 -11.51
C ASN A 92 -16.22 -4.09 -12.65
N TRP A 93 -15.24 -4.94 -12.32
CA TRP A 93 -14.40 -5.65 -13.30
C TRP A 93 -15.22 -6.50 -14.29
N HIS A 94 -16.39 -6.98 -13.88
CA HIS A 94 -17.29 -7.78 -14.71
C HIS A 94 -17.80 -7.02 -15.95
N PHE A 95 -17.89 -5.68 -15.91
CA PHE A 95 -18.23 -4.91 -17.11
C PHE A 95 -17.19 -5.05 -18.21
N ALA A 96 -15.94 -5.37 -17.89
CA ALA A 96 -14.94 -5.66 -18.92
C ALA A 96 -15.21 -6.98 -19.67
N LEU A 97 -16.02 -7.88 -19.10
CA LEU A 97 -16.51 -9.08 -19.78
C LEU A 97 -17.76 -8.79 -20.60
N GLU A 98 -18.73 -8.12 -19.99
CA GLU A 98 -20.06 -7.92 -20.59
C GLU A 98 -20.08 -6.81 -21.64
N ARG A 99 -19.27 -5.76 -21.44
CA ARG A 99 -19.23 -4.54 -22.25
C ARG A 99 -17.78 -4.08 -22.46
N PRO A 100 -16.92 -4.89 -23.10
CA PRO A 100 -15.51 -4.55 -23.36
C PRO A 100 -15.30 -3.23 -24.12
N ASP A 101 -16.31 -2.74 -24.85
CA ASP A 101 -16.26 -1.43 -25.52
C ASP A 101 -16.40 -0.24 -24.55
N GLU A 102 -17.20 -0.41 -23.48
CA GLU A 102 -17.41 0.64 -22.47
C GLU A 102 -16.30 0.62 -21.41
N LEU A 103 -15.85 -0.57 -21.01
CA LEU A 103 -14.74 -0.76 -20.08
C LEU A 103 -13.76 -1.79 -20.65
N LYS A 104 -12.72 -1.30 -21.31
CA LYS A 104 -11.69 -2.16 -21.89
C LYS A 104 -10.94 -2.92 -20.78
N PRO A 105 -10.68 -4.24 -20.91
CA PRO A 105 -9.88 -4.98 -19.95
C PRO A 105 -8.52 -4.34 -19.66
N GLN A 106 -7.91 -3.74 -20.68
CA GLN A 106 -6.63 -3.02 -20.54
C GLN A 106 -6.76 -1.80 -19.60
N MET A 107 -7.91 -1.11 -19.59
CA MET A 107 -8.13 0.01 -18.68
C MET A 107 -8.15 -0.45 -17.22
N VAL A 108 -8.79 -1.59 -16.93
CA VAL A 108 -8.80 -2.17 -15.58
C VAL A 108 -7.37 -2.50 -15.14
N VAL A 109 -6.61 -3.20 -15.99
CA VAL A 109 -5.21 -3.55 -15.70
C VAL A 109 -4.34 -2.30 -15.51
N SER A 110 -4.42 -1.30 -16.40
CA SER A 110 -3.65 -0.06 -16.27
C SER A 110 -3.99 0.73 -15.01
N ALA A 111 -5.25 0.75 -14.58
CA ALA A 111 -5.65 1.41 -13.34
C ALA A 111 -5.00 0.73 -12.13
N VAL A 112 -5.01 -0.61 -12.11
CA VAL A 112 -4.41 -1.39 -11.03
C VAL A 112 -2.89 -1.26 -11.04
N ASP A 113 -2.24 -1.27 -12.21
CA ASP A 113 -0.80 -1.03 -12.36
C ASP A 113 -0.39 0.34 -11.80
N LEU A 114 -1.18 1.38 -12.06
CA LEU A 114 -0.94 2.71 -11.46
C LEU A 114 -1.01 2.65 -9.93
N ALA A 115 -2.04 2.00 -9.37
CA ALA A 115 -2.19 1.87 -7.92
C ALA A 115 -1.05 1.03 -7.29
N ILE A 116 -0.59 -0.02 -7.97
CA ILE A 116 0.59 -0.80 -7.56
C ILE A 116 1.84 0.08 -7.55
N GLY A 117 2.04 0.88 -8.61
CA GLY A 117 3.15 1.84 -8.69
C GLY A 117 3.13 2.84 -7.52
N GLN A 118 1.95 3.39 -7.22
CA GLN A 118 1.79 4.30 -6.08
C GLN A 118 2.04 3.61 -4.73
N ALA A 119 1.54 2.37 -4.56
CA ALA A 119 1.82 1.57 -3.36
C ALA A 119 3.32 1.36 -3.17
N ARG A 120 4.05 1.04 -4.25
CA ARG A 120 5.50 0.88 -4.22
C ARG A 120 6.24 2.17 -3.83
N THR A 121 5.89 3.30 -4.44
CA THR A 121 6.49 4.59 -4.06
C THR A 121 6.23 4.92 -2.59
N ARG A 122 5.01 4.66 -2.10
CA ARG A 122 4.67 4.87 -0.69
C ARG A 122 5.42 3.93 0.24
N TYR A 123 5.63 2.68 -0.16
CA TYR A 123 6.41 1.70 0.58
C TYR A 123 7.87 2.14 0.69
N GLU A 124 8.49 2.55 -0.42
CA GLU A 124 9.87 3.04 -0.44
C GLU A 124 10.03 4.29 0.44
N ASN A 125 9.08 5.23 0.36
CA ASN A 125 9.04 6.40 1.24
C ASN A 125 8.90 5.99 2.72
N ALA A 126 7.99 5.05 3.04
CA ALA A 126 7.80 4.56 4.40
C ALA A 126 9.07 3.89 4.93
N LEU A 127 9.76 3.09 4.13
CA LEU A 127 11.04 2.49 4.49
C LEU A 127 12.12 3.53 4.76
N GLN A 128 12.22 4.58 3.94
CA GLN A 128 13.17 5.67 4.16
C GLN A 128 12.88 6.43 5.46
N HIS A 129 11.61 6.67 5.79
CA HIS A 129 11.21 7.32 7.04
C HIS A 129 11.46 6.41 8.25
N GLU A 130 11.20 5.11 8.12
CA GLU A 130 11.47 4.10 9.16
C GLU A 130 12.97 3.90 9.41
N ARG A 131 13.81 4.09 8.38
CA ARG A 131 15.29 4.01 8.48
C ARG A 131 15.96 5.35 8.83
N GLY A 132 15.27 6.49 8.64
CA GLY A 132 15.81 7.84 8.87
C GLY A 132 15.79 8.29 10.34
N LEU A 133 16.30 9.50 10.59
CA LEU A 133 16.41 10.17 11.90
C LEU A 133 15.07 10.22 12.66
N VAL A 134 13.94 10.25 11.94
CA VAL A 134 12.57 10.14 12.48
C VAL A 134 12.24 8.72 12.96
N GLY A 135 12.73 7.67 12.29
CA GLY A 135 12.65 6.29 12.77
C GLY A 135 13.45 6.07 14.06
N VAL A 136 14.61 6.73 14.19
CA VAL A 136 15.40 6.77 15.43
C VAL A 136 14.67 7.55 16.53
N ILE A 137 14.13 8.74 16.24
CA ILE A 137 13.36 9.53 17.22
C ILE A 137 12.05 8.81 17.61
N ALA A 138 11.33 8.20 16.67
CA ALA A 138 10.08 7.50 16.94
C ALA A 138 10.30 6.19 17.72
N SER A 139 11.38 5.45 17.45
CA SER A 139 11.79 4.31 18.26
C SER A 139 12.23 4.74 19.67
N PHE A 140 12.90 5.90 19.79
CA PHE A 140 13.23 6.52 21.07
C PHE A 140 11.99 7.01 21.85
N LEU A 141 10.99 7.59 21.18
CA LEU A 141 9.72 8.01 21.79
C LEU A 141 8.80 6.84 22.16
N ARG A 142 8.94 5.68 21.51
CA ARG A 142 8.23 4.44 21.89
C ARG A 142 8.86 3.73 23.08
N TRP A 143 10.16 3.89 23.30
CA TRP A 143 10.92 3.23 24.36
C TRP A 143 10.33 3.43 25.78
N PRO A 144 9.84 4.62 26.20
CA PRO A 144 9.25 4.82 27.53
C PRO A 144 7.97 4.00 27.76
N GLN A 145 7.18 3.75 26.71
CA GLN A 145 5.95 2.98 26.80
C GLN A 145 6.27 1.49 26.95
N THR A 146 7.18 0.96 26.12
CA THR A 146 7.62 -0.44 26.20
C THR A 146 8.34 -0.76 27.51
N LEU A 147 9.05 0.21 28.10
CA LEU A 147 9.64 0.04 29.43
C LEU A 147 8.59 -0.02 30.53
N ARG A 148 7.56 0.84 30.52
CA ARG A 148 6.49 0.80 31.54
C ARG A 148 5.71 -0.51 31.53
N GLU A 149 5.58 -1.15 30.37
CA GLU A 149 4.94 -2.46 30.24
C GLU A 149 5.85 -3.62 30.70
N ALA A 150 7.18 -3.43 30.67
CA ALA A 150 8.16 -4.45 31.06
C ALA A 150 8.56 -4.43 32.56
N VAL A 151 8.24 -3.37 33.31
CA VAL A 151 8.53 -3.30 34.76
C VAL A 151 7.29 -3.64 35.58
N GLY A 152 7.05 -4.95 35.81
CA GLY A 152 6.16 -5.43 36.86
C GLY A 152 6.67 -5.09 38.28
N PRO A 153 5.90 -5.32 39.36
CA PRO A 153 6.13 -4.72 40.67
C PRO A 153 7.01 -5.57 41.60
N SER A 154 8.29 -5.80 41.27
CA SER A 154 9.18 -6.62 42.13
C SER A 154 10.42 -5.88 42.64
N TRP A 155 10.89 -6.27 43.83
CA TRP A 155 11.96 -5.61 44.58
C TRP A 155 13.36 -5.70 43.94
N SER A 156 13.61 -6.70 43.08
CA SER A 156 14.88 -6.88 42.36
C SER A 156 15.10 -5.83 41.24
N GLN A 157 14.07 -5.05 40.88
CA GLN A 157 14.11 -4.04 39.81
C GLN A 157 14.61 -2.66 40.27
N ARG A 158 14.71 -2.39 41.57
CA ARG A 158 15.27 -1.10 42.06
C ARG A 158 16.76 -0.96 41.76
N THR A 159 17.49 -2.06 41.69
CA THR A 159 18.92 -2.08 41.32
C THR A 159 19.11 -1.96 39.79
N ALA A 160 18.19 -2.50 39.00
CA ALA A 160 18.17 -2.34 37.54
C ALA A 160 17.85 -0.89 37.13
N ALA A 161 17.03 -0.18 37.90
CA ALA A 161 16.73 1.24 37.68
C ALA A 161 17.98 2.15 37.80
N GLY A 162 18.94 1.79 38.66
CA GLY A 162 20.21 2.53 38.82
C GLY A 162 21.15 2.38 37.61
N ALA A 163 21.27 1.17 37.06
CA ALA A 163 22.06 0.93 35.85
C ALA A 163 21.39 1.51 34.59
N LEU A 164 20.05 1.47 34.52
CA LEU A 164 19.28 2.08 33.43
C LEU A 164 19.34 3.62 33.44
N GLY A 165 19.47 4.25 34.61
CA GLY A 165 19.65 5.71 34.72
C GLY A 165 20.94 6.22 34.09
N VAL A 166 22.05 5.49 34.27
CA VAL A 166 23.36 5.84 33.68
C VAL A 166 23.33 5.64 32.16
N VAL A 167 22.76 4.54 31.66
CA VAL A 167 22.61 4.30 30.22
C VAL A 167 21.70 5.35 29.58
N GLY A 168 20.62 5.73 30.27
CA GLY A 168 19.73 6.81 29.84
C GLY A 168 20.44 8.16 29.74
N GLN A 169 21.28 8.52 30.71
CA GLN A 169 22.06 9.77 30.66
C GLN A 169 23.12 9.78 29.55
N VAL A 170 23.80 8.65 29.32
CA VAL A 170 24.79 8.52 28.22
C VAL A 170 24.09 8.66 26.87
N LEU A 171 22.91 8.05 26.71
CA LEU A 171 22.13 8.15 25.47
C LEU A 171 21.57 9.56 25.25
N VAL A 172 21.05 10.22 26.30
CA VAL A 172 20.59 11.62 26.21
C VAL A 172 21.75 12.56 25.89
N GLY A 173 22.92 12.34 26.51
CA GLY A 173 24.14 13.09 26.20
C GLY A 173 24.59 12.89 24.76
N ALA A 174 24.55 11.66 24.24
CA ALA A 174 24.89 11.35 22.85
C ALA A 174 23.92 12.00 21.85
N VAL A 175 22.62 11.97 22.13
CA VAL A 175 21.59 12.61 21.28
C VAL A 175 21.71 14.13 21.32
N ALA A 176 21.90 14.72 22.50
CA ALA A 176 22.10 16.17 22.65
C ALA A 176 23.38 16.64 21.95
N ALA A 177 24.47 15.87 22.05
CA ALA A 177 25.71 16.14 21.33
C ALA A 177 25.49 16.05 19.82
N ALA A 178 24.85 14.99 19.32
CA ALA A 178 24.58 14.83 17.88
C ALA A 178 23.69 15.94 17.31
N LEU A 179 22.64 16.34 18.03
CA LEU A 179 21.79 17.47 17.66
C LEU A 179 22.55 18.79 17.71
N GLY A 180 23.39 19.00 18.73
CA GLY A 180 24.26 20.18 18.82
C GLY A 180 25.22 20.29 17.64
N THR A 181 25.88 19.18 17.26
CA THR A 181 26.78 19.14 16.10
C THR A 181 26.04 19.42 14.79
N ALA A 182 24.85 18.86 14.61
CA ALA A 182 24.01 19.10 13.43
C ALA A 182 23.56 20.57 13.33
N LEU A 183 23.26 21.21 14.46
CA LEU A 183 22.85 22.61 14.53
C LEU A 183 24.02 23.55 14.22
N VAL A 184 25.20 23.30 14.79
CA VAL A 184 26.44 24.05 14.49
C VAL A 184 26.82 23.88 13.02
N TRP A 185 26.76 22.65 12.49
CA TRP A 185 27.08 22.39 11.09
C TRP A 185 26.09 23.09 10.14
N GLY A 186 24.79 23.05 10.45
CA GLY A 186 23.77 23.77 9.70
C GLY A 186 23.97 25.30 9.73
N VAL A 187 24.40 25.87 10.86
CA VAL A 187 24.71 27.30 10.98
C VAL A 187 25.97 27.68 10.19
N VAL A 188 27.01 26.84 10.20
CA VAL A 188 28.25 27.07 9.44
C VAL A 188 27.99 27.01 7.93
N GLU A 189 27.18 26.05 7.48
CA GLU A 189 26.81 25.91 6.07
C GLU A 189 25.97 27.10 5.60
N LEU A 190 25.03 27.57 6.43
CA LEU A 190 24.24 28.79 6.15
C LEU A 190 25.13 30.03 6.06
N TRP A 191 26.16 30.13 6.91
CA TRP A 191 27.09 31.25 6.93
C TRP A 191 27.98 31.29 5.67
N ARG A 192 28.48 30.13 5.21
CA ARG A 192 29.21 29.99 3.92
C ARG A 192 28.39 30.31 2.68
N LEU A 193 27.06 30.18 2.76
CA LEU A 193 26.18 30.52 1.65
C LEU A 193 25.88 32.03 1.57
N TRP A 194 26.12 32.77 2.65
CA TRP A 194 25.81 34.19 2.77
C TRP A 194 27.04 35.11 2.75
N PHE A 195 28.23 34.60 3.04
CA PHE A 195 29.53 35.30 3.00
C PHE A 195 30.55 34.49 2.21
#